data_AF-A0A379F646-F1
#
_entry.id   AF-A0A379F646-F1
#
_cell.length_a   1.000
_cell.length_b   1.000
_cell.length_c   1.000
_cell.angle_alpha   90.00
_cell.angle_beta   90.00
_cell.angle_gamma   90.00
#
_symmetry.space_group_name_H-M   'P 1'
#
loop_
_entity.id
_entity.type
_entity.pdbx_description
1 polymer ?
#
loop_
_entity_poly.entity_id
_entity_poly.type
_entity_poly.pdbx_seq_one_letter_code
_entity_poly.pdbx_strand_id
1 'polypeptide(L)'
;MNLNSLIKKLNEDDNYVNLLSRSEKKTKKSYLENIVKITYKLYFKENEKYKNLLNLLCDVDFENDYNYWTWIEYALLLKIYDNEIKGNDNSIYIEKINYAINSGSELEVYVKKNVIERIKLNSFEYNSNKIKDIDTSIENLMRLLKIRFFSLNESSKVDLIISSIKLNML
;
A
#
# COMPACT_ATOMS: atom_id res chain seq x y z
N MET A 1 -15.64 4.17 3.79
CA MET A 1 -16.42 2.93 3.96
C MET A 1 -15.72 1.99 4.94
N ASN A 2 -16.41 1.02 5.56
CA ASN A 2 -15.75 0.02 6.42
C ASN A 2 -15.18 -1.18 5.64
N LEU A 3 -14.32 -1.96 6.29
CA LEU A 3 -13.67 -3.12 5.67
C LEU A 3 -14.68 -4.18 5.19
N ASN A 4 -15.74 -4.42 5.95
CA ASN A 4 -16.75 -5.41 5.57
C ASN A 4 -17.49 -5.01 4.28
N SER A 5 -17.73 -3.72 4.10
CA SER A 5 -18.36 -3.16 2.90
C SER A 5 -17.46 -3.31 1.68
N LEU A 6 -16.14 -3.08 1.84
CA LEU A 6 -15.16 -3.36 0.80
C LEU A 6 -15.19 -4.84 0.41
N ILE A 7 -15.08 -5.74 1.38
CA ILE A 7 -15.06 -7.20 1.13
C ILE A 7 -16.35 -7.64 0.42
N LYS A 8 -17.50 -7.11 0.83
CA LYS A 8 -18.78 -7.39 0.16
C LYS A 8 -18.74 -6.95 -1.31
N LYS A 9 -18.38 -5.69 -1.60
CA LYS A 9 -18.28 -5.18 -2.97
C LYS A 9 -17.34 -6.01 -3.86
N LEU A 10 -16.17 -6.38 -3.35
CA LEU A 10 -15.20 -7.18 -4.10
C LEU A 10 -15.67 -8.61 -4.38
N ASN A 11 -16.58 -9.15 -3.57
CA ASN A 11 -17.14 -10.48 -3.76
C ASN A 11 -18.38 -10.51 -4.67
N GLU A 12 -19.02 -9.37 -4.89
CA GLU A 12 -20.24 -9.24 -5.70
C GLU A 12 -19.94 -8.85 -7.16
N ASP A 13 -18.75 -8.30 -7.44
CA ASP A 13 -18.34 -7.92 -8.80
C ASP A 13 -17.50 -9.04 -9.45
N ASP A 14 -18.04 -9.63 -10.51
CA ASP A 14 -17.43 -10.73 -11.28
C ASP A 14 -16.03 -10.38 -11.82
N ASN A 15 -15.73 -9.09 -12.05
CA ASN A 15 -14.39 -8.67 -12.48
C ASN A 15 -13.34 -8.94 -11.41
N TYR A 16 -13.69 -8.79 -10.13
CA TYR A 16 -12.79 -9.04 -9.01
C TYR A 16 -12.83 -10.49 -8.54
N VAL A 17 -13.97 -11.16 -8.64
CA VAL A 17 -14.07 -12.59 -8.32
C VAL A 17 -13.15 -13.43 -9.20
N ASN A 18 -13.03 -13.11 -10.49
CA ASN A 18 -12.11 -13.80 -11.40
C ASN A 18 -10.64 -13.43 -11.19
N LEU A 19 -10.37 -12.25 -10.62
CA LEU A 19 -9.03 -11.76 -10.32
C LEU A 19 -8.50 -12.26 -8.96
N LEU A 20 -9.39 -12.51 -8.01
CA LEU A 20 -9.08 -12.89 -6.63
C LEU A 20 -9.47 -14.36 -6.42
N SER A 21 -8.49 -15.26 -6.30
CA SER A 21 -8.81 -16.68 -6.15
C SER A 21 -9.60 -16.94 -4.86
N ARG A 22 -10.65 -17.78 -4.93
CA ARG A 22 -11.48 -18.14 -3.77
C ARG A 22 -10.67 -18.81 -2.65
N SER A 23 -9.54 -19.43 -2.99
CA SER A 23 -8.62 -20.16 -2.09
C SER A 23 -7.83 -19.29 -1.10
N GLU A 24 -7.79 -17.98 -1.27
CA GLU A 24 -6.95 -17.06 -0.48
C GLU A 24 -7.71 -16.39 0.70
N LYS A 25 -8.97 -16.77 0.92
CA LYS A 25 -9.90 -16.17 1.91
C LYS A 25 -9.84 -16.81 3.30
N LYS A 26 -8.66 -17.22 3.78
CA LYS A 26 -8.53 -17.83 5.13
C LYS A 26 -8.91 -16.86 6.25
N THR A 27 -8.53 -15.59 6.11
CA THR A 27 -8.87 -14.52 7.05
C THR A 27 -9.15 -13.23 6.29
N LYS A 28 -9.85 -12.27 6.91
CA LYS A 28 -10.01 -10.92 6.33
C LYS A 28 -8.66 -10.25 6.05
N LYS A 29 -7.65 -10.54 6.89
CA LYS A 29 -6.31 -9.96 6.80
C LYS A 29 -5.57 -10.49 5.58
N SER A 30 -5.51 -11.82 5.43
CA SER A 30 -4.85 -12.46 4.28
C SER A 30 -5.54 -12.11 2.96
N TYR A 31 -6.87 -11.95 2.99
CA TYR A 31 -7.61 -11.52 1.81
C TYR A 31 -7.24 -10.07 1.41
N LEU A 32 -7.22 -9.16 2.39
CA LEU A 32 -6.86 -7.76 2.16
C LEU A 32 -5.40 -7.62 1.68
N GLU A 33 -4.47 -8.33 2.33
CA GLU A 33 -3.07 -8.43 1.91
C GLU A 33 -2.95 -8.80 0.43
N ASN A 34 -3.63 -9.86 0.02
CA ASN A 34 -3.59 -10.35 -1.35
C ASN A 34 -4.13 -9.33 -2.35
N ILE A 35 -5.28 -8.70 -2.03
CA ILE A 35 -5.86 -7.66 -2.90
C ILE A 35 -4.89 -6.48 -3.09
N VAL A 36 -4.22 -6.05 -2.02
CA VAL A 36 -3.24 -4.96 -2.08
C VAL A 36 -2.01 -5.38 -2.91
N LYS A 37 -1.49 -6.61 -2.71
CA LYS A 37 -0.38 -7.15 -3.53
C LYS A 37 -0.75 -7.23 -5.01
N ILE A 38 -1.95 -7.71 -5.34
CA ILE A 38 -2.47 -7.74 -6.72
C ILE A 38 -2.60 -6.31 -7.29
N THR A 39 -3.07 -5.36 -6.50
CA THR A 39 -3.20 -3.95 -6.93
C THR A 39 -1.84 -3.35 -7.29
N TYR A 40 -0.81 -3.58 -6.46
CA TYR A 40 0.57 -3.18 -6.77
C TYR A 40 1.07 -3.86 -8.04
N LYS A 41 0.86 -5.18 -8.17
CA LYS A 41 1.29 -5.94 -9.35
C LYS A 41 0.66 -5.40 -10.64
N LEU A 42 -0.63 -5.07 -10.61
CA LEU A 42 -1.32 -4.47 -11.76
C LEU A 42 -0.78 -3.07 -12.08
N TYR A 43 -0.55 -2.24 -11.06
CA TYR A 43 0.02 -0.90 -11.24
C TYR A 43 1.38 -0.94 -11.94
N PHE A 44 2.31 -1.73 -11.42
CA PHE A 44 3.67 -1.80 -11.98
C PHE A 44 3.75 -2.50 -13.34
N LYS A 45 2.74 -3.31 -13.70
CA LYS A 45 2.56 -3.88 -15.04
C LYS A 45 1.75 -2.98 -15.99
N GLU A 46 1.46 -1.75 -15.59
CA GLU A 46 0.69 -0.77 -16.38
C GLU A 46 -0.70 -1.28 -16.78
N ASN A 47 -1.27 -2.17 -15.95
CA ASN A 47 -2.59 -2.74 -16.18
C ASN A 47 -3.67 -1.89 -15.48
N GLU A 48 -4.41 -1.14 -16.27
CA GLU A 48 -5.48 -0.21 -15.86
C GLU A 48 -6.50 -0.75 -14.85
N LYS A 49 -6.67 -2.07 -14.72
CA LYS A 49 -7.51 -2.68 -13.68
C LYS A 49 -7.10 -2.30 -12.26
N TYR A 50 -5.85 -1.86 -12.03
CA TYR A 50 -5.43 -1.37 -10.71
C TYR A 50 -6.28 -0.19 -10.24
N LYS A 51 -6.74 0.69 -11.14
CA LYS A 51 -7.36 1.98 -10.77
C LYS A 51 -8.62 1.77 -9.92
N ASN A 52 -9.50 0.88 -10.35
CA ASN A 52 -10.75 0.62 -9.64
C ASN A 52 -10.48 -0.05 -8.29
N LEU A 53 -9.56 -1.03 -8.23
CA LEU A 53 -9.16 -1.68 -6.97
C LEU A 53 -8.55 -0.68 -6.00
N LEU A 54 -7.62 0.15 -6.48
CA LEU A 54 -6.92 1.14 -5.68
C LEU A 54 -7.89 2.17 -5.09
N ASN A 55 -8.84 2.66 -5.88
CA ASN A 55 -9.87 3.58 -5.40
C ASN A 55 -10.74 2.92 -4.31
N LEU A 56 -11.20 1.68 -4.52
CA LEU A 56 -11.99 0.95 -3.52
C LEU A 56 -11.22 0.72 -2.21
N LEU A 57 -9.92 0.41 -2.29
CA LEU A 57 -9.06 0.26 -1.12
C LEU A 57 -8.89 1.59 -0.37
N CYS A 58 -8.68 2.69 -1.09
CA CYS A 58 -8.48 4.02 -0.50
C CYS A 58 -9.75 4.60 0.14
N ASP A 59 -10.92 4.12 -0.28
CA ASP A 59 -12.20 4.49 0.33
C ASP A 59 -12.40 3.88 1.73
N VAL A 60 -11.57 2.92 2.16
CA VAL A 60 -11.68 2.32 3.50
C VAL A 60 -11.21 3.29 4.58
N ASP A 61 -12.01 3.45 5.62
CA ASP A 61 -11.70 4.32 6.76
C ASP A 61 -11.00 3.56 7.88
N PHE A 62 -10.27 4.28 8.72
CA PHE A 62 -9.57 3.69 9.85
C PHE A 62 -10.55 3.35 10.98
N GLU A 63 -10.65 2.06 11.34
CA GLU A 63 -11.56 1.54 12.38
C GLU A 63 -10.83 1.11 13.65
N ASN A 64 -9.73 1.78 14.02
CA ASN A 64 -8.90 1.45 15.18
C ASN A 64 -8.25 0.04 15.15
N ASP A 65 -8.12 -0.58 13.97
CA ASP A 65 -7.48 -1.89 13.80
C ASP A 65 -6.25 -1.82 12.88
N TYR A 66 -5.06 -1.87 13.49
CA TYR A 66 -3.79 -1.83 12.76
C TYR A 66 -3.47 -3.09 11.95
N ASN A 67 -4.10 -4.23 12.27
CA ASN A 67 -3.89 -5.47 11.53
C ASN A 67 -4.38 -5.34 10.08
N TYR A 68 -5.47 -4.60 9.87
CA TYR A 68 -6.01 -4.32 8.54
C TYR A 68 -5.50 -2.98 8.00
N TRP A 69 -5.36 -1.96 8.86
CA TRP A 69 -4.91 -0.65 8.45
C TRP A 69 -3.56 -0.67 7.74
N THR A 70 -2.62 -1.52 8.15
CA THR A 70 -1.31 -1.64 7.50
C THR A 70 -1.44 -1.85 5.98
N TRP A 71 -2.42 -2.66 5.55
CA TRP A 71 -2.65 -2.92 4.12
C TRP A 71 -3.38 -1.77 3.43
N ILE A 72 -4.32 -1.12 4.11
CA ILE A 72 -4.98 0.10 3.59
C ILE A 72 -3.97 1.25 3.44
N GLU A 73 -3.06 1.42 4.39
CA GLU A 73 -1.97 2.38 4.34
C GLU A 73 -1.09 2.14 3.11
N TYR A 74 -0.72 0.89 2.81
CA TYR A 74 0.01 0.60 1.58
C TYR A 74 -0.78 0.95 0.31
N ALA A 75 -2.09 0.77 0.28
CA ALA A 75 -2.91 1.23 -0.85
C ALA A 75 -2.92 2.76 -0.96
N LEU A 76 -3.09 3.48 0.16
CA LEU A 76 -3.04 4.94 0.19
C LEU A 76 -1.68 5.47 -0.29
N LEU A 77 -0.58 4.83 0.11
CA LEU A 77 0.78 5.19 -0.34
C LEU A 77 0.95 5.00 -1.85
N LEU A 78 0.40 3.93 -2.42
CA LEU A 78 0.40 3.73 -3.88
C LEU A 78 -0.41 4.80 -4.60
N LYS A 79 -1.57 5.17 -4.05
CA LYS A 79 -2.43 6.22 -4.60
C LYS A 79 -1.74 7.57 -4.59
N ILE A 80 -1.07 7.91 -3.50
CA ILE A 80 -0.28 9.14 -3.35
C ILE A 80 0.82 9.19 -4.41
N TYR A 81 1.60 8.11 -4.54
CA TYR A 81 2.67 8.00 -5.53
C TYR A 81 2.16 8.16 -6.98
N ASP A 82 1.08 7.46 -7.33
CA ASP A 82 0.46 7.54 -8.66
C ASP A 82 -0.04 8.96 -8.98
N ASN A 83 -0.69 9.60 -8.00
CA ASN A 83 -1.17 10.96 -8.13
C ASN A 83 -0.04 11.97 -8.29
N GLU A 84 1.06 11.84 -7.55
CA GLU A 84 2.23 12.73 -7.70
C GLU A 84 2.83 12.67 -9.10
N ILE A 85 2.99 11.46 -9.64
CA ILE A 85 3.47 11.26 -11.03
C ILE A 85 2.54 11.96 -12.04
N LYS A 86 1.23 11.95 -11.77
CA LYS A 86 0.20 12.54 -12.65
C LYS A 86 -0.09 14.01 -12.35
N GLY A 87 0.50 14.60 -11.31
CA GLY A 87 0.21 15.97 -10.87
C GLY A 87 -1.17 16.16 -10.22
N ASN A 88 -1.76 15.10 -9.65
CA ASN A 88 -3.05 15.14 -8.96
C ASN A 88 -2.89 15.49 -7.47
N ASP A 89 -3.94 16.05 -6.87
CA ASP A 89 -3.99 16.33 -5.42
C ASP A 89 -4.04 15.05 -4.57
N ASN A 90 -3.37 15.12 -3.41
CA ASN A 90 -3.25 14.03 -2.43
C ASN A 90 -3.76 14.40 -1.04
N SER A 91 -4.28 15.61 -0.85
CA SER A 91 -4.66 16.15 0.47
C SER A 91 -5.55 15.18 1.26
N ILE A 92 -6.58 14.62 0.62
CA ILE A 92 -7.52 13.68 1.26
C ILE A 92 -6.80 12.40 1.72
N TYR A 93 -5.92 11.82 0.91
CA TYR A 93 -5.25 10.56 1.25
C TYR A 93 -4.22 10.75 2.37
N ILE A 94 -3.51 11.87 2.35
CA ILE A 94 -2.58 12.27 3.41
C ILE A 94 -3.34 12.49 4.72
N GLU A 95 -4.50 13.14 4.68
CA GLU A 95 -5.36 13.35 5.84
C GLU A 95 -5.80 12.01 6.46
N LYS A 96 -6.18 11.02 5.65
CA LYS A 96 -6.54 9.68 6.16
C LYS A 96 -5.37 8.99 6.88
N ILE A 97 -4.15 9.08 6.34
CA ILE A 97 -2.95 8.55 6.99
C ILE A 97 -2.71 9.27 8.32
N ASN A 98 -2.77 10.60 8.33
CA ASN A 98 -2.57 11.42 9.53
C ASN A 98 -3.64 11.16 10.59
N TYR A 99 -4.90 10.94 10.21
CA TYR A 99 -5.97 10.59 11.12
C TYR A 99 -5.67 9.28 11.86
N ALA A 100 -5.23 8.24 11.14
CA ALA A 100 -4.86 6.99 11.78
C ALA A 100 -3.67 7.16 12.75
N ILE A 101 -2.63 7.92 12.35
CA ILE A 101 -1.46 8.18 13.18
C ILE A 101 -1.82 8.91 14.50
N ASN A 102 -2.75 9.87 14.43
CA ASN A 102 -3.10 10.73 15.56
C ASN A 102 -4.35 10.26 16.35
N SER A 103 -4.93 9.11 16.01
CA SER A 103 -6.06 8.53 16.74
C SER A 103 -5.62 7.63 17.91
N GLY A 104 -6.52 7.41 18.86
CA GLY A 104 -6.28 6.60 20.07
C GLY A 104 -5.82 7.44 21.26
N SER A 105 -5.32 6.76 22.29
CA SER A 105 -4.73 7.37 23.48
C SER A 105 -3.40 8.06 23.17
N GLU A 106 -2.97 8.96 24.06
CA GLU A 106 -1.68 9.65 23.94
C GLU A 106 -0.49 8.68 23.81
N LEU A 107 -0.51 7.60 24.59
CA LEU A 107 0.52 6.55 24.51
C LEU A 107 0.52 5.86 23.15
N GLU A 108 -0.65 5.51 22.60
CA GLU A 108 -0.76 4.90 21.27
C GLU A 108 -0.24 5.85 20.18
N VAL A 109 -0.60 7.13 20.23
CA VAL A 109 -0.10 8.16 19.29
C VAL A 109 1.42 8.30 19.40
N TYR A 110 1.96 8.35 20.63
CA TYR A 110 3.39 8.44 20.88
C TYR A 110 4.13 7.23 20.28
N VAL A 111 3.63 6.01 20.50
CA VAL A 111 4.23 4.79 19.94
C VAL A 111 4.22 4.82 18.41
N LYS A 112 3.10 5.21 17.78
CA LYS A 112 2.99 5.32 16.31
C LYS A 112 4.01 6.31 15.74
N LYS A 113 4.15 7.49 16.34
CA LYS A 113 5.12 8.51 15.90
C LYS A 113 6.57 8.01 16.01
N ASN A 114 6.93 7.36 17.12
CA ASN A 114 8.26 6.76 17.28
C ASN A 114 8.53 5.63 16.26
N VAL A 115 7.52 4.84 15.88
CA VAL A 115 7.67 3.84 14.80
C VAL A 115 7.96 4.56 13.47
N ILE A 116 7.25 5.63 13.16
CA ILE A 116 7.42 6.41 11.92
C ILE A 116 8.81 7.06 11.83
N GLU A 117 9.31 7.66 12.91
CA GLU A 117 10.64 8.30 12.95
C GLU A 117 11.80 7.34 12.64
N ARG A 118 11.57 6.04 12.81
CA ARG A 118 12.55 4.98 12.51
C ARG A 118 12.49 4.49 11.06
N ILE A 119 11.48 4.89 10.29
CA ILE A 119 11.35 4.53 8.87
C ILE A 119 12.35 5.35 8.06
N LYS A 120 13.47 4.72 7.71
CA LYS A 120 14.58 5.32 6.95
C LYS A 120 15.10 4.37 5.89
N LEU A 121 15.67 4.88 4.81
CA LEU A 121 16.22 4.06 3.71
C LEU A 121 17.35 3.15 4.20
N ASN A 122 18.15 3.57 5.19
CA ASN A 122 19.19 2.72 5.77
C ASN A 122 18.66 1.44 6.45
N SER A 123 17.36 1.39 6.78
CA SER A 123 16.69 0.19 7.30
C SER A 123 16.19 -0.75 6.17
N PHE A 124 16.36 -0.35 4.92
CA PHE A 124 15.96 -1.11 3.76
C PHE A 124 17.18 -1.84 3.15
N GLU A 125 17.27 -3.13 3.42
CA GLU A 125 18.23 -3.99 2.74
C GLU A 125 17.70 -4.38 1.35
N TYR A 126 18.17 -3.66 0.34
CA TYR A 126 17.92 -4.03 -1.05
C TYR A 126 18.90 -5.12 -1.50
N ASN A 127 18.42 -6.36 -1.67
CA ASN A 127 19.22 -7.42 -2.26
C ASN A 127 18.81 -7.63 -3.73
N SER A 128 19.61 -7.07 -4.64
CA SER A 128 19.35 -7.15 -6.08
C SER A 128 19.36 -8.58 -6.64
N ASN A 129 19.91 -9.56 -5.91
CA ASN A 129 19.96 -10.95 -6.36
C ASN A 129 18.66 -11.72 -6.09
N LYS A 130 17.72 -11.16 -5.30
CA LYS A 130 16.41 -11.76 -4.98
C LYS A 130 15.26 -11.29 -5.88
N ILE A 131 15.55 -10.50 -6.91
CA ILE A 131 14.56 -9.86 -7.78
C ILE A 131 13.75 -10.87 -8.64
N LYS A 132 14.17 -12.13 -8.73
CA LYS A 132 13.46 -13.15 -9.53
C LYS A 132 12.05 -13.47 -9.02
N ASP A 133 11.76 -13.19 -7.75
CA ASP A 133 10.43 -13.39 -7.18
C ASP A 133 9.59 -12.09 -7.24
N ILE A 134 8.44 -12.20 -7.90
CA ILE A 134 7.52 -11.08 -8.08
C ILE A 134 6.95 -10.62 -6.75
N ASP A 135 6.64 -11.55 -5.84
CA ASP A 135 5.99 -11.21 -4.57
C ASP A 135 6.97 -10.47 -3.65
N THR A 136 8.22 -10.93 -3.58
CA THR A 136 9.32 -10.20 -2.92
C THR A 136 9.51 -8.80 -3.50
N SER A 137 9.42 -8.64 -4.82
CA SER A 137 9.54 -7.33 -5.49
C SER A 137 8.40 -6.40 -5.10
N ILE A 138 7.17 -6.91 -5.02
CA ILE A 138 5.99 -6.14 -4.59
C ILE A 138 6.11 -5.70 -3.12
N GLU A 139 6.53 -6.58 -2.23
CA GLU A 139 6.74 -6.23 -0.81
C GLU A 139 7.82 -5.17 -0.63
N ASN A 140 8.90 -5.25 -1.42
CA ASN A 140 9.94 -4.22 -1.46
C ASN A 140 9.39 -2.87 -1.93
N LEU A 141 8.56 -2.85 -2.97
CA LEU A 141 7.91 -1.63 -3.47
C LEU A 141 7.00 -0.99 -2.42
N MET A 142 6.20 -1.79 -1.71
CA MET A 142 5.37 -1.32 -0.59
C MET A 142 6.21 -0.63 0.49
N ARG A 143 7.31 -1.27 0.91
CA ARG A 143 8.24 -0.71 1.91
C ARG A 143 8.92 0.57 1.41
N LEU A 144 9.33 0.60 0.14
CA LEU A 144 9.95 1.77 -0.48
C LEU A 144 8.98 2.94 -0.55
N LEU A 145 7.72 2.74 -0.96
CA LEU A 145 6.73 3.82 -0.95
C LEU A 145 6.47 4.36 0.46
N LYS A 146 6.47 3.49 1.47
CA LYS A 146 6.39 3.91 2.87
C LYS A 146 7.59 4.75 3.31
N ILE A 147 8.81 4.35 2.95
CA ILE A 147 10.03 5.14 3.20
C ILE A 147 9.96 6.46 2.46
N ARG A 148 9.59 6.45 1.18
CA ARG A 148 9.46 7.64 0.34
C ARG A 148 8.53 8.68 0.97
N PHE A 149 7.40 8.23 1.52
CA PHE A 149 6.40 9.09 2.14
C PHE A 149 6.87 9.67 3.48
N PHE A 150 7.40 8.85 4.39
CA PHE A 150 7.78 9.30 5.74
C PHE A 150 9.19 9.92 5.82
N SER A 151 10.07 9.62 4.87
CA SER A 151 11.45 10.14 4.79
C SER A 151 11.66 10.94 3.50
N LEU A 152 11.02 12.12 3.44
CA LEU A 152 11.02 13.00 2.25
C LEU A 152 12.43 13.34 1.72
N ASN A 153 13.42 13.45 2.60
CA ASN A 153 14.82 13.73 2.26
C ASN A 153 15.48 12.60 1.43
N GLU A 154 14.87 11.42 1.41
CA GLU A 154 15.37 10.23 0.70
C GLU A 154 14.54 9.92 -0.56
N SER A 155 13.49 10.71 -0.85
CA SER A 155 12.52 10.45 -1.91
C SER A 155 13.18 10.20 -3.28
N SER A 156 14.10 11.06 -3.72
CA SER A 156 14.79 10.89 -5.00
C SER A 156 15.63 9.61 -5.07
N LYS A 157 16.27 9.19 -3.97
CA LYS A 157 17.03 7.94 -3.93
C LYS A 157 16.10 6.74 -3.99
N VAL A 158 14.97 6.81 -3.28
CA VAL A 158 13.94 5.77 -3.29
C VAL A 158 13.34 5.62 -4.69
N ASP A 159 13.07 6.72 -5.39
CA ASP A 159 12.53 6.71 -6.75
C ASP A 159 13.46 5.99 -7.76
N LEU A 160 14.78 6.14 -7.60
CA LEU A 160 15.76 5.38 -8.39
C LEU A 160 15.67 3.88 -8.13
N ILE A 161 15.50 3.46 -6.87
CA ILE A 161 15.37 2.04 -6.50
C ILE A 161 14.04 1.47 -7.03
N ILE A 162 12.94 2.22 -6.90
CA ILE A 162 11.63 1.82 -7.45
C ILE A 162 11.72 1.62 -8.96
N SER A 163 12.37 2.54 -9.66
CA SER A 163 12.57 2.45 -11.12
C SER A 163 13.38 1.20 -11.50
N SER A 164 14.44 0.89 -10.74
CA SER A 164 15.22 -0.33 -10.91
C SER A 164 14.39 -1.60 -10.71
N ILE A 165 13.56 -1.66 -9.67
CA ILE A 165 12.68 -2.82 -9.42
C ILE A 165 11.67 -2.95 -10.57
N LYS A 166 11.04 -1.85 -10.99
CA LYS A 166 10.07 -1.85 -12.09
C LYS A 166 10.66 -2.44 -13.37
N LEU A 167 11.88 -2.04 -13.74
CA LEU A 167 12.57 -2.54 -14.93
C LEU A 167 12.80 -4.06 -14.90
N ASN A 168 13.01 -4.65 -13.73
CA ASN A 168 13.23 -6.09 -13.60
C ASN A 168 11.94 -6.91 -13.51
N MET A 169 10.78 -6.27 -13.36
CA MET A 169 9.46 -6.92 -13.30
C MET A 169 8.77 -7.02 -14.68
N LEU A 170 9.29 -6.31 -15.69
CA LEU A 170 8.85 -6.30 -17.09
C LEU A 170 9.58 -7.37 -17.90
#